data_AF-A0A9E1K7Q2-F1
#
_entry.id   AF-A0A9E1K7Q2-F1
#
_cell.length_a   1.000
_cell.length_b   1.000
_cell.length_c   1.000
_cell.angle_alpha   90.00
_cell.angle_beta   90.00
_cell.angle_gamma   90.00
#
_symmetry.space_group_name_H-M   'P 1'
#
loop_
_entity.id
_entity.type
_entity.pdbx_description
1 polymer ?
#
loop_
_entity_poly.entity_id
_entity_poly.type
_entity_poly.pdbx_seq_one_letter_code
_entity_poly.pdbx_strand_id
1 'polypeptide(L)'
;EEKFSPEALRDLEKQVSQVKVMFENDSTIIVELPGKPAVEYNCKQMGFRSQETKTWKMLIEVLSNVPHTLNFGVAFIYPDGSKKNRQKCKDYDAKWKLLDELNKKLLVFFKREFNWNFPNGYKFYKIAVTGNDGDKVFKFIVECPSSKDEAVSLASIEERFQSLDESDLVKEIVALNDDYSLDSCVHNDPPEFLIAALNVGRNKFDWHDEKVMKIIQQ
;
A
#
# COMPACT_ATOMS: atom_id res chain seq x y z
N GLU A 1 -23.86 -27.89 11.28
CA GLU A 1 -23.09 -26.90 10.51
C GLU A 1 -23.74 -26.74 9.14
N GLU A 2 -24.14 -25.53 8.76
CA GLU A 2 -24.69 -25.28 7.43
C GLU A 2 -23.57 -25.41 6.40
N LYS A 3 -23.68 -26.40 5.51
CA LYS A 3 -22.80 -26.49 4.34
C LYS A 3 -23.14 -25.33 3.41
N PHE A 4 -22.17 -24.45 3.19
CA PHE A 4 -22.27 -23.41 2.16
C PHE A 4 -22.49 -24.07 0.80
N SER A 5 -23.58 -23.73 0.10
CA SER A 5 -23.77 -24.20 -1.27
C SER A 5 -22.76 -23.50 -2.22
N PRO A 6 -22.42 -24.12 -3.36
CA PRO A 6 -21.57 -23.48 -4.36
C PRO A 6 -22.13 -22.15 -4.87
N GLU A 7 -23.46 -22.01 -4.94
CA GLU A 7 -24.12 -20.76 -5.34
C GLU A 7 -23.97 -19.69 -4.28
N ALA A 8 -24.23 -20.01 -3.01
CA ALA A 8 -24.06 -19.08 -1.89
C ALA A 8 -22.61 -18.59 -1.78
N LEU A 9 -21.63 -19.46 -2.08
CA LEU A 9 -20.23 -19.06 -2.12
C LEU A 9 -19.93 -18.10 -3.28
N ARG A 10 -20.47 -18.34 -4.48
CA ARG A 10 -20.30 -17.41 -5.62
C ARG A 10 -20.91 -16.05 -5.33
N ASP A 11 -22.09 -16.02 -4.72
CA ASP A 11 -22.75 -14.77 -4.36
C ASP A 11 -21.97 -14.01 -3.29
N LEU A 12 -21.43 -14.71 -2.28
CA LEU A 12 -20.55 -14.14 -1.27
C LEU A 12 -19.26 -13.56 -1.88
N GLU A 13 -18.58 -14.31 -2.74
CA GLU A 13 -17.37 -13.84 -3.43
C GLU A 13 -17.67 -12.62 -4.29
N LYS A 14 -18.81 -12.61 -4.98
CA LYS A 14 -19.28 -11.44 -5.75
C LYS A 14 -19.51 -10.24 -4.83
N GLN A 15 -20.21 -10.41 -3.70
CA GLN A 15 -20.44 -9.35 -2.72
C GLN A 15 -19.12 -8.79 -2.17
N VAL A 16 -18.21 -9.67 -1.76
CA VAL A 16 -16.88 -9.29 -1.23
C VAL A 16 -16.07 -8.53 -2.28
N SER A 17 -16.11 -8.96 -3.55
CA SER A 17 -15.37 -8.31 -4.64
C SER A 17 -15.86 -6.90 -4.99
N GLN A 18 -17.03 -6.51 -4.50
CA GLN A 18 -17.60 -5.18 -4.73
C GLN A 18 -17.48 -4.25 -3.52
N VAL A 19 -16.98 -4.75 -2.38
CA VAL A 19 -16.66 -3.89 -1.24
C VAL A 19 -15.46 -3.04 -1.58
N LYS A 20 -15.54 -1.75 -1.28
CA LYS A 20 -14.40 -0.84 -1.33
C LYS A 20 -13.90 -0.58 0.07
N VAL A 21 -12.60 -0.67 0.25
CA VAL A 21 -11.92 -0.36 1.50
C VAL A 21 -10.83 0.65 1.19
N MET A 22 -10.92 1.81 1.82
CA MET A 22 -10.03 2.94 1.62
C MET A 22 -9.25 3.22 2.89
N PHE A 23 -7.95 3.48 2.73
CA PHE A 23 -7.18 4.14 3.77
C PHE A 23 -7.75 5.55 4.01
N GLU A 24 -7.76 6.02 5.25
CA GLU A 24 -8.12 7.40 5.59
C GLU A 24 -6.99 8.02 6.41
N ASN A 25 -6.61 7.35 7.50
CA ASN A 25 -5.44 7.69 8.31
C ASN A 25 -5.00 6.45 9.13
N ASP A 26 -3.95 6.60 9.94
CA ASP A 26 -3.41 5.49 10.75
C ASP A 26 -4.40 4.90 11.78
N SER A 27 -5.50 5.59 12.06
CA SER A 27 -6.45 5.21 13.11
C SER A 27 -7.79 4.72 12.55
N THR A 28 -8.12 5.07 11.30
CA THR A 28 -9.42 4.80 10.67
C THR A 28 -9.30 4.41 9.20
N ILE A 29 -10.31 3.66 8.72
CA ILE A 29 -10.48 3.30 7.32
C ILE A 29 -11.91 3.59 6.91
N ILE A 30 -12.15 3.77 5.62
CA ILE A 30 -13.50 3.90 5.07
C ILE A 30 -13.89 2.60 4.37
N VAL A 31 -15.10 2.10 4.66
CA VAL A 31 -15.68 0.94 3.99
C VAL A 31 -16.96 1.36 3.27
N GLU A 32 -17.02 1.09 1.98
CA GLU A 32 -18.20 1.34 1.14
C GLU A 32 -18.73 0.03 0.57
N LEU A 33 -20.02 -0.21 0.78
CA LEU A 33 -20.75 -1.33 0.18
C LEU A 33 -21.52 -0.84 -1.06
N PRO A 34 -21.78 -1.71 -2.05
CA PRO A 34 -22.52 -1.33 -3.24
C PRO A 34 -23.88 -0.73 -2.92
N GLY A 35 -24.13 0.50 -3.40
CA GLY A 35 -25.39 1.21 -3.20
C GLY A 35 -25.63 1.69 -1.76
N LYS A 36 -24.61 1.70 -0.90
CA LYS A 36 -24.65 2.26 0.46
C LYS A 36 -23.65 3.40 0.60
N PRO A 37 -23.89 4.36 1.50
CA PRO A 37 -22.90 5.39 1.79
C PRO A 37 -21.62 4.77 2.36
N ALA A 38 -20.49 5.41 2.07
CA ALA A 38 -19.21 5.09 2.67
C ALA A 38 -19.24 5.40 4.18
N VAL A 39 -18.72 4.48 4.99
CA VAL A 39 -18.73 4.61 6.46
C VAL A 39 -17.31 4.47 6.98
N GLU A 40 -16.90 5.40 7.84
CA GLU A 40 -15.62 5.37 8.53
C GLU A 40 -15.67 4.42 9.74
N TYR A 41 -14.64 3.58 9.87
CA TYR A 41 -14.45 2.67 10.98
C TYR A 41 -13.06 2.85 11.59
N ASN A 42 -13.03 3.02 12.91
CA ASN A 42 -11.78 2.98 13.67
C ASN A 42 -11.35 1.55 14.01
N CYS A 43 -10.08 1.41 14.44
CA CYS A 43 -9.51 0.12 14.80
C CYS A 43 -10.34 -0.67 15.84
N LYS A 44 -10.95 0.00 16.84
CA LYS A 44 -11.76 -0.68 17.87
C LYS A 44 -13.07 -1.20 17.31
N GLN A 45 -13.74 -0.42 16.47
CA GLN A 45 -14.92 -0.87 15.74
C GLN A 45 -14.57 -2.10 14.92
N MET A 46 -13.42 -2.17 14.26
CA MET A 46 -13.02 -3.38 13.52
C MET A 46 -12.52 -4.55 14.40
N GLY A 47 -12.60 -4.43 15.73
CA GLY A 47 -12.24 -5.51 16.66
C GLY A 47 -10.74 -5.59 16.97
N PHE A 48 -9.97 -4.54 16.68
CA PHE A 48 -8.59 -4.39 17.12
C PHE A 48 -8.53 -3.73 18.50
N ARG A 49 -7.46 -3.99 19.25
CA ARG A 49 -7.29 -3.40 20.59
C ARG A 49 -6.96 -1.91 20.50
N SER A 50 -6.10 -1.55 19.56
CA SER A 50 -5.62 -0.20 19.28
C SER A 50 -4.97 -0.14 17.89
N GLN A 51 -4.72 1.08 17.41
CA GLN A 51 -3.98 1.34 16.18
C GLN A 51 -2.52 0.83 16.25
N GLU A 52 -1.98 0.67 17.46
CA GLU A 52 -0.62 0.17 17.68
C GLU A 52 -0.46 -1.34 17.47
N THR A 53 -1.56 -2.07 17.27
CA THR A 53 -1.47 -3.52 17.07
C THR A 53 -0.82 -3.85 15.72
N LYS A 54 0.12 -4.80 15.71
CA LYS A 54 0.81 -5.25 14.48
C LYS A 54 -0.15 -5.66 13.36
N THR A 55 -1.28 -6.26 13.71
CA THR A 55 -2.32 -6.66 12.76
C THR A 55 -3.04 -5.48 12.14
N TRP A 56 -3.27 -4.39 12.90
CA TRP A 56 -3.84 -3.15 12.37
C TRP A 56 -2.84 -2.45 11.47
N LYS A 57 -1.59 -2.30 11.93
CA LYS A 57 -0.50 -1.72 11.12
C LYS A 57 -0.32 -2.46 9.79
N MET A 58 -0.38 -3.79 9.79
CA MET A 58 -0.36 -4.60 8.56
C MET A 58 -1.54 -4.29 7.63
N LEU A 59 -2.75 -4.06 8.15
CA LEU A 59 -3.90 -3.67 7.32
C LEU A 59 -3.66 -2.29 6.70
N ILE A 60 -3.30 -1.31 7.54
CA ILE A 60 -3.03 0.06 7.10
C ILE A 60 -1.91 0.10 6.05
N GLU A 61 -0.79 -0.58 6.30
CA GLU A 61 0.35 -0.66 5.38
C GLU A 61 -0.05 -1.17 3.98
N VAL A 62 -0.99 -2.13 3.90
CA VAL A 62 -1.49 -2.62 2.61
C VAL A 62 -2.45 -1.64 1.96
N LEU A 63 -3.30 -0.98 2.74
CA LEU A 63 -4.28 -0.02 2.22
C LEU A 63 -3.62 1.28 1.77
N SER A 64 -2.58 1.74 2.45
CA SER A 64 -1.91 3.01 2.19
C SER A 64 -0.89 2.95 1.04
N ASN A 65 -0.36 1.77 0.73
CA ASN A 65 0.72 1.63 -0.24
C ASN A 65 0.27 0.87 -1.50
N VAL A 66 0.51 1.46 -2.66
CA VAL A 66 0.44 0.78 -3.97
C VAL A 66 1.60 -0.21 -4.05
N PRO A 67 1.42 -1.47 -4.51
CA PRO A 67 0.29 -2.00 -5.26
C PRO A 67 -0.80 -2.70 -4.43
N HIS A 68 -0.95 -2.39 -3.15
CA HIS A 68 -1.92 -3.03 -2.23
C HIS A 68 -1.73 -4.55 -2.11
N THR A 69 -0.46 -4.97 -2.09
CA THR A 69 -0.06 -6.37 -1.97
C THR A 69 0.57 -6.66 -0.62
N LEU A 70 0.44 -7.91 -0.19
CA LEU A 70 1.10 -8.48 0.97
C LEU A 70 2.26 -9.36 0.49
N ASN A 71 3.49 -8.89 0.66
CA ASN A 71 4.70 -9.65 0.39
C ASN A 71 5.38 -10.10 1.69
N PHE A 72 5.62 -11.40 1.82
CA PHE A 72 6.21 -11.99 3.02
C PHE A 72 7.69 -12.31 2.90
N GLY A 73 8.29 -12.02 1.75
CA GLY A 73 9.67 -12.37 1.42
C GLY A 73 9.86 -13.88 1.26
N VAL A 74 11.10 -14.31 1.38
CA VAL A 74 11.48 -15.71 1.20
C VAL A 74 11.05 -16.58 2.38
N ALA A 75 10.38 -17.70 2.10
CA ALA A 75 10.00 -18.67 3.12
C ALA A 75 11.20 -19.47 3.65
N PHE A 76 12.21 -19.66 2.81
CA PHE A 76 13.41 -20.42 3.11
C PHE A 76 14.66 -19.68 2.63
N ILE A 77 15.71 -19.71 3.44
CA ILE A 77 17.04 -19.23 3.11
C ILE A 77 17.92 -20.46 2.85
N TYR A 78 18.82 -20.36 1.89
CA TYR A 78 19.76 -21.41 1.51
C TYR A 78 21.19 -20.88 1.67
N PRO A 79 21.78 -20.94 2.88
CA PRO A 79 23.07 -20.28 3.16
C PRO A 79 24.22 -20.77 2.27
N ASP A 80 24.15 -22.02 1.82
CA ASP A 80 25.13 -22.67 0.95
C ASP A 80 24.59 -22.90 -0.47
N GLY A 81 23.44 -22.31 -0.82
CA GLY A 81 22.75 -22.52 -2.09
C GLY A 81 22.12 -23.92 -2.26
N SER A 82 22.28 -24.83 -1.29
CA SER A 82 21.77 -26.20 -1.36
C SER A 82 20.38 -26.31 -0.77
N LYS A 83 19.44 -26.92 -1.52
CA LYS A 83 18.09 -27.24 -1.02
C LYS A 83 18.09 -28.17 0.21
N LYS A 84 19.19 -28.89 0.45
CA LYS A 84 19.33 -29.79 1.61
C LYS A 84 19.53 -29.04 2.93
N ASN A 85 20.12 -27.85 2.90
CA ASN A 85 20.39 -27.01 4.07
C ASN A 85 19.45 -25.81 4.14
N ARG A 86 18.18 -26.03 3.78
CA ARG A 86 17.15 -24.98 3.84
C ARG A 86 16.87 -24.58 5.29
N GLN A 87 16.89 -23.29 5.57
CA GLN A 87 16.51 -22.72 6.86
C GLN A 87 15.20 -21.97 6.72
N LYS A 88 14.25 -22.21 7.62
CA LYS A 88 12.95 -21.54 7.58
C LYS A 88 13.10 -20.10 8.05
N CYS A 89 12.56 -19.15 7.27
CA CYS A 89 12.56 -17.75 7.65
C CYS A 89 11.52 -17.50 8.75
N LYS A 90 11.97 -17.04 9.92
CA LYS A 90 11.08 -16.76 11.06
C LYS A 90 10.16 -15.58 10.79
N ASP A 91 10.63 -14.59 10.04
CA ASP A 91 9.85 -13.39 9.72
C ASP A 91 8.69 -13.71 8.78
N TYR A 92 8.91 -14.61 7.82
CA TYR A 92 7.87 -15.14 6.95
C TYR A 92 6.73 -15.77 7.75
N ASP A 93 7.06 -16.65 8.71
CA ASP A 93 6.08 -17.30 9.59
C ASP A 93 5.33 -16.29 10.48
N ALA A 94 6.03 -15.28 10.99
CA ALA A 94 5.44 -14.23 11.80
C ALA A 94 4.43 -13.40 11.00
N LYS A 95 4.78 -12.99 9.78
CA LYS A 95 3.89 -12.27 8.86
C LYS A 95 2.65 -13.11 8.51
N TRP A 96 2.81 -14.41 8.30
CA TRP A 96 1.67 -15.32 8.08
C TRP A 96 0.71 -15.39 9.26
N LYS A 97 1.22 -15.47 10.48
CA LYS A 97 0.38 -15.46 11.69
C LYS A 97 -0.38 -14.14 11.81
N LEU A 98 0.27 -13.02 11.50
CA LEU A 98 -0.40 -11.72 11.48
C LEU A 98 -1.51 -11.66 10.43
N LEU A 99 -1.29 -12.18 9.23
CA LEU A 99 -2.34 -12.22 8.20
C LEU A 99 -3.51 -13.15 8.60
N ASP A 100 -3.24 -14.29 9.23
CA ASP A 100 -4.29 -15.18 9.71
C ASP A 100 -5.15 -14.50 10.79
N GLU A 101 -4.51 -13.80 11.73
CA GLU A 101 -5.20 -13.00 12.74
C GLU A 101 -5.98 -11.83 12.12
N LEU A 102 -5.42 -11.15 11.12
CA LEU A 102 -6.10 -10.10 10.37
C LEU A 102 -7.37 -10.64 9.71
N ASN A 103 -7.26 -11.78 9.04
CA ASN A 103 -8.40 -12.44 8.40
C ASN A 103 -9.51 -12.81 9.39
N LYS A 104 -9.15 -13.32 10.58
CA LYS A 104 -10.14 -13.61 11.64
C LYS A 104 -10.86 -12.35 12.10
N LYS A 105 -10.14 -11.24 12.28
CA LYS A 105 -10.75 -9.96 12.66
C LYS A 105 -11.70 -9.43 11.59
N LEU A 106 -11.30 -9.49 10.32
CA LEU A 106 -12.18 -9.11 9.21
C LEU A 106 -13.44 -9.98 9.17
N LEU A 107 -13.32 -11.30 9.31
CA LEU A 107 -14.48 -12.21 9.36
C LEU A 107 -15.47 -11.82 10.47
N VAL A 108 -14.96 -11.56 11.68
CA VAL A 108 -15.78 -11.13 12.82
C VAL A 108 -16.42 -9.77 12.56
N PHE A 109 -15.66 -8.82 12.01
CA PHE A 109 -16.15 -7.49 11.66
C PHE A 109 -17.28 -7.55 10.63
N PHE A 110 -17.06 -8.13 9.46
CA PHE A 110 -18.09 -8.20 8.40
C PHE A 110 -19.32 -8.99 8.84
N LYS A 111 -19.14 -10.05 9.65
CA LYS A 111 -20.26 -10.78 10.24
C LYS A 111 -21.08 -9.90 11.18
N ARG A 112 -20.44 -9.16 12.08
CA ARG A 112 -21.15 -8.33 13.06
C ARG A 112 -21.78 -7.09 12.42
N GLU A 113 -21.06 -6.43 11.53
CA GLU A 113 -21.46 -5.14 10.95
C GLU A 113 -22.51 -5.29 9.85
N PHE A 114 -22.36 -6.32 9.01
CA PHE A 114 -23.19 -6.47 7.81
C PHE A 114 -24.02 -7.76 7.80
N ASN A 115 -23.98 -8.52 8.90
CA ASN A 115 -24.67 -9.82 9.04
C ASN A 115 -24.26 -10.85 7.97
N TRP A 116 -22.99 -10.81 7.55
CA TRP A 116 -22.46 -11.75 6.55
C TRP A 116 -22.07 -13.08 7.19
N ASN A 117 -22.33 -14.17 6.45
CA ASN A 117 -21.89 -15.50 6.83
C ASN A 117 -20.78 -15.97 5.91
N PHE A 118 -19.85 -16.75 6.45
CA PHE A 118 -18.68 -17.22 5.72
C PHE A 118 -18.53 -18.73 5.92
N PRO A 119 -18.07 -19.47 4.90
CA PRO A 119 -17.70 -20.87 5.07
C PRO A 119 -16.47 -21.01 5.98
N ASN A 120 -16.31 -22.20 6.55
CA ASN A 120 -15.14 -22.53 7.35
C ASN A 120 -13.84 -22.31 6.55
N GLY A 121 -12.91 -21.55 7.12
CA GLY A 121 -11.62 -21.26 6.49
C GLY A 121 -11.65 -20.17 5.43
N TYR A 122 -12.77 -19.45 5.23
CA TYR A 122 -12.85 -18.35 4.27
C TYR A 122 -11.71 -17.33 4.46
N LYS A 123 -11.08 -16.95 3.35
CA LYS A 123 -10.01 -15.95 3.33
C LYS A 123 -10.45 -14.74 2.53
N PHE A 124 -10.22 -13.55 3.08
CA PHE A 124 -10.39 -12.26 2.38
C PHE A 124 -9.24 -11.94 1.42
N TYR A 125 -8.26 -12.82 1.29
CA TYR A 125 -7.14 -12.65 0.40
C TYR A 125 -6.99 -13.84 -0.55
N LYS A 126 -6.32 -13.60 -1.68
CA LYS A 126 -5.93 -14.60 -2.69
C LYS A 126 -4.49 -14.34 -3.13
N ILE A 127 -3.90 -15.30 -3.82
CA ILE A 127 -2.59 -15.09 -4.46
C ILE A 127 -2.77 -14.06 -5.59
N ALA A 128 -1.86 -13.10 -5.67
CA ALA A 128 -1.82 -12.14 -6.76
C ALA A 128 -1.47 -12.87 -8.06
N VAL A 129 -2.30 -12.75 -9.08
CA VAL A 129 -2.06 -13.40 -10.39
C VAL A 129 -0.96 -12.68 -11.18
N THR A 130 -0.80 -11.38 -10.95
CA THR A 130 0.11 -10.47 -11.66
C THR A 130 1.28 -9.98 -10.82
N GLY A 131 1.42 -10.46 -9.58
CA GLY A 131 2.48 -10.06 -8.66
C GLY A 131 3.69 -11.01 -8.70
N ASN A 132 4.67 -10.77 -7.83
CA ASN A 132 5.76 -11.70 -7.63
C ASN A 132 5.25 -13.02 -7.04
N ASP A 133 5.99 -14.11 -7.27
CA ASP A 133 5.63 -15.44 -6.75
C ASP A 133 5.40 -15.39 -5.23
N GLY A 134 4.14 -15.58 -4.82
CA GLY A 134 3.72 -15.63 -3.42
C GLY A 134 3.03 -14.38 -2.88
N ASP A 135 2.98 -13.29 -3.65
CA ASP A 135 2.24 -12.07 -3.30
C ASP A 135 0.77 -12.37 -3.06
N LYS A 136 0.15 -11.66 -2.13
CA LYS A 136 -1.28 -11.78 -1.83
C LYS A 136 -1.97 -10.45 -1.98
N VAL A 137 -3.21 -10.49 -2.44
CA VAL A 137 -4.10 -9.33 -2.54
C VAL A 137 -5.38 -9.62 -1.79
N PHE A 138 -5.99 -8.59 -1.22
CA PHE A 138 -7.34 -8.69 -0.73
C PHE A 138 -8.33 -8.92 -1.89
N LYS A 139 -9.46 -9.56 -1.57
CA LYS A 139 -10.53 -9.86 -2.52
C LYS A 139 -11.47 -8.67 -2.74
N PHE A 140 -11.58 -7.79 -1.74
CA PHE A 140 -12.27 -6.51 -1.86
C PHE A 140 -11.39 -5.51 -2.63
N ILE A 141 -12.03 -4.46 -3.13
CA ILE A 141 -11.36 -3.37 -3.84
C ILE A 141 -10.65 -2.52 -2.80
N VAL A 142 -9.35 -2.34 -2.97
CA VAL A 142 -8.59 -1.34 -2.22
C VAL A 142 -8.55 -0.09 -3.08
N GLU A 143 -9.17 0.99 -2.60
CA GLU A 143 -9.10 2.30 -3.24
C GLU A 143 -8.17 3.17 -2.39
N CYS A 144 -7.23 3.84 -3.03
CA CYS A 144 -6.50 4.91 -2.36
C CYS A 144 -7.48 6.10 -2.24
N PRO A 145 -7.57 6.79 -1.09
CA PRO A 145 -8.36 8.02 -0.97
C PRO A 145 -7.95 9.13 -1.96
N SER A 146 -6.85 8.95 -2.72
CA SER A 146 -6.38 9.86 -3.78
C SER A 146 -7.23 9.86 -5.07
N SER A 147 -8.56 9.95 -4.94
CA SER A 147 -9.41 10.43 -6.04
C SER A 147 -10.34 11.58 -5.62
N LYS A 148 -10.18 12.12 -4.41
CA LYS A 148 -10.80 13.39 -3.99
C LYS A 148 -9.85 14.47 -3.50
N ASP A 149 -8.57 14.16 -3.32
CA ASP A 149 -7.54 15.16 -3.58
C ASP A 149 -7.14 15.00 -5.03
N GLU A 150 -7.15 16.11 -5.77
CA GLU A 150 -6.37 16.23 -6.99
C GLU A 150 -5.04 15.52 -6.73
N ALA A 151 -4.75 14.43 -7.45
CA ALA A 151 -3.36 14.06 -7.66
C ALA A 151 -2.71 15.38 -8.07
N VAL A 152 -1.85 15.94 -7.21
CA VAL A 152 -1.15 17.18 -7.52
C VAL A 152 -0.30 16.79 -8.71
N SER A 153 -0.86 17.01 -9.90
CA SER A 153 -0.21 16.68 -11.15
C SER A 153 1.19 17.27 -11.09
N LEU A 154 2.18 16.61 -11.69
CA LEU A 154 3.52 17.18 -11.75
C LEU A 154 3.48 18.66 -12.20
N ALA A 155 2.53 19.04 -13.06
CA ALA A 155 2.25 20.42 -13.45
C ALA A 155 1.91 21.36 -12.27
N SER A 156 1.08 20.97 -11.30
CA SER A 156 0.75 21.81 -10.14
C SER A 156 1.85 21.81 -9.07
N ILE A 157 2.73 20.81 -9.04
CA ILE A 157 3.98 20.88 -8.26
C ILE A 157 4.98 21.81 -8.93
N GLU A 158 5.13 21.71 -10.26
CA GLU A 158 6.02 22.53 -11.07
C GLU A 158 5.70 24.02 -10.92
N GLU A 159 4.43 24.42 -10.80
CA GLU A 159 4.02 25.81 -10.53
C GLU A 159 4.75 26.45 -9.33
N ARG A 160 5.08 25.66 -8.29
CA ARG A 160 5.81 26.16 -7.11
C ARG A 160 7.24 26.56 -7.44
N PHE A 161 7.85 25.88 -8.40
CA PHE A 161 9.23 26.11 -8.83
C PHE A 161 9.31 27.11 -10.00
N GLN A 162 8.20 27.38 -10.70
CA GLN A 162 8.15 28.35 -11.81
C GLN A 162 8.53 29.77 -11.40
N SER A 163 8.32 30.16 -10.14
CA SER A 163 8.66 31.49 -9.62
C SER A 163 10.13 31.65 -9.21
N LEU A 164 10.87 30.54 -9.05
CA LEU A 164 12.26 30.56 -8.60
C LEU A 164 13.22 31.00 -9.70
N ASP A 165 14.28 31.70 -9.32
CA ASP A 165 15.42 31.93 -10.21
C ASP A 165 16.32 30.67 -10.29
N GLU A 166 17.28 30.69 -11.21
CA GLU A 166 18.13 29.52 -11.47
C GLU A 166 18.97 29.11 -10.25
N SER A 167 19.45 30.07 -9.47
CA SER A 167 20.30 29.82 -8.30
C SER A 167 19.47 29.20 -7.17
N ASP A 168 18.28 29.73 -6.92
CA ASP A 168 17.41 29.25 -5.85
C ASP A 168 16.79 27.90 -6.20
N LEU A 169 16.48 27.64 -7.48
CA LEU A 169 16.05 26.32 -7.93
C LEU A 169 17.15 25.26 -7.74
N VAL A 170 18.41 25.60 -8.01
CA VAL A 170 19.55 24.68 -7.77
C VAL A 170 19.69 24.35 -6.30
N LYS A 171 19.60 25.33 -5.40
CA LYS A 171 19.67 25.09 -3.94
C LYS A 171 18.56 24.16 -3.46
N GLU A 172 17.34 24.38 -3.96
CA GLU A 172 16.18 23.57 -3.62
C GLU A 172 16.34 22.12 -4.11
N ILE A 173 16.86 21.93 -5.32
CA ILE A 173 17.15 20.60 -5.87
C ILE A 173 18.22 19.88 -5.06
N VAL A 174 19.28 20.58 -4.63
CA VAL A 174 20.33 19.98 -3.78
C VAL A 174 19.73 19.55 -2.43
N ALA A 175 18.92 20.40 -1.78
CA ALA A 175 18.26 20.04 -0.53
C ALA A 175 17.33 18.82 -0.69
N LEU A 176 16.50 18.79 -1.74
CA LEU A 176 15.62 17.65 -2.05
C LEU A 176 16.40 16.37 -2.37
N ASN A 177 17.57 16.49 -3.00
CA ASN A 177 18.44 15.38 -3.33
C ASN A 177 19.19 14.84 -2.10
N ASP A 178 19.63 15.71 -1.19
CA ASP A 178 20.26 15.32 0.07
C ASP A 178 19.27 14.59 0.98
N ASP A 179 18.03 15.11 1.09
CA ASP A 179 16.94 14.47 1.83
C ASP A 179 16.61 13.09 1.22
N TYR A 180 16.56 12.98 -0.11
CA TYR A 180 16.37 11.70 -0.81
C TYR A 180 17.53 10.73 -0.61
N SER A 181 18.77 11.21 -0.67
CA SER A 181 19.98 10.38 -0.49
C SER A 181 20.00 9.76 0.91
N LEU A 182 19.56 10.52 1.93
CA LEU A 182 19.41 10.06 3.31
C LEU A 182 18.33 8.97 3.47
N ASP A 183 17.26 9.02 2.66
CA ASP A 183 16.09 8.12 2.72
C ASP A 183 16.08 6.99 1.66
N SER A 184 17.07 6.96 0.77
CA SER A 184 17.21 6.01 -0.37
C SER A 184 17.39 4.54 0.05
N CYS A 185 17.49 4.26 1.34
CA CYS A 185 17.52 2.91 1.89
C CYS A 185 16.12 2.26 2.00
N VAL A 186 15.04 3.02 1.72
CA VAL A 186 13.64 2.56 1.85
C VAL A 186 12.83 2.70 0.55
N HIS A 187 13.21 3.60 -0.37
CA HIS A 187 12.48 3.89 -1.61
C HIS A 187 13.38 3.77 -2.86
N ASN A 188 12.88 3.12 -3.93
CA ASN A 188 13.63 2.91 -5.18
C ASN A 188 13.43 4.04 -6.22
N ASP A 189 12.44 4.91 -6.03
CA ASP A 189 12.05 5.95 -7.00
C ASP A 189 12.25 7.36 -6.41
N PRO A 190 12.72 8.35 -7.20
CA PRO A 190 12.88 9.73 -6.74
C PRO A 190 11.53 10.39 -6.37
N PRO A 191 11.49 11.24 -5.33
CA PRO A 191 10.28 11.96 -4.95
C PRO A 191 9.74 12.86 -6.06
N GLU A 192 8.41 13.00 -6.15
CA GLU A 192 7.73 13.79 -7.18
C GLU A 192 8.17 15.26 -7.21
N PHE A 193 8.52 15.84 -6.05
CA PHE A 193 9.05 17.19 -5.94
C PHE A 193 10.43 17.37 -6.60
N LEU A 194 11.31 16.37 -6.47
CA LEU A 194 12.62 16.38 -7.10
C LEU A 194 12.47 16.28 -8.63
N ILE A 195 11.56 15.41 -9.10
CA ILE A 195 11.24 15.27 -10.52
C ILE A 195 10.67 16.57 -11.10
N ALA A 196 9.70 17.19 -10.41
CA ALA A 196 9.09 18.46 -10.82
C ALA A 196 10.11 19.62 -10.87
N ALA A 197 10.97 19.76 -9.86
CA ALA A 197 12.01 20.79 -9.84
C ALA A 197 13.00 20.63 -11.01
N LEU A 198 13.41 19.38 -11.31
CA LEU A 198 14.26 19.05 -12.46
C LEU A 198 13.57 19.34 -13.80
N ASN A 199 12.28 19.08 -13.93
CA ASN A 199 11.50 19.41 -15.12
C ASN A 199 11.41 20.93 -15.34
N VAL A 200 11.20 21.72 -14.27
CA VAL A 200 11.25 23.20 -14.38
C VAL A 200 12.63 23.65 -14.82
N GLY A 201 13.71 23.05 -14.29
CA GLY A 201 15.08 23.30 -14.74
C GLY A 201 15.28 23.06 -16.24
N ARG A 202 14.79 21.93 -16.74
CA ARG A 202 14.83 21.56 -18.17
C ARG A 202 14.00 22.49 -19.05
N ASN A 203 12.80 22.86 -18.62
CA ASN A 203 11.83 23.60 -19.43
C ASN A 203 12.05 25.12 -19.39
N LYS A 204 12.50 25.68 -18.26
CA LYS A 204 12.65 27.12 -18.04
C LYS A 204 14.07 27.62 -18.33
N PHE A 205 15.08 26.80 -18.06
CA PHE A 205 16.50 27.18 -18.14
C PHE A 205 17.29 26.33 -19.14
N ASP A 206 16.61 25.55 -19.99
CA ASP A 206 17.19 24.68 -21.02
C ASP A 206 18.31 23.77 -20.48
N TRP A 207 18.15 23.24 -19.26
CA TRP A 207 19.15 22.35 -18.68
C TRP A 207 19.23 21.03 -19.45
N HIS A 208 20.44 20.71 -19.90
CA HIS A 208 20.76 19.39 -20.47
C HIS A 208 21.21 18.41 -19.38
N ASP A 209 21.17 17.11 -19.71
CA ASP A 209 21.45 16.03 -18.77
C ASP A 209 22.82 16.17 -18.08
N GLU A 210 23.83 16.72 -18.77
CA GLU A 210 25.15 16.99 -18.17
C GLU A 210 25.10 18.00 -17.01
N LYS A 211 24.24 19.02 -17.12
CA LYS A 211 24.07 20.05 -16.10
C LYS A 211 23.24 19.52 -14.94
N VAL A 212 22.19 18.76 -15.24
CA VAL A 212 21.38 18.06 -14.24
C VAL A 212 22.24 17.10 -13.40
N MET A 213 23.07 16.30 -14.05
CA MET A 213 23.98 15.37 -13.34
C MET A 213 24.98 16.11 -12.46
N LYS A 214 25.50 17.26 -12.88
CA LYS A 214 26.39 18.08 -12.04
C LYS A 214 25.70 18.63 -10.79
N ILE A 215 24.41 18.96 -10.87
CA ILE A 215 23.63 19.46 -9.73
C ILE A 215 23.29 18.34 -8.75
N ILE A 216 22.95 17.15 -9.26
CA ILE A 216 22.60 15.98 -8.44
C ILE A 216 23.84 15.35 -7.76
N GLN A 217 25.04 15.55 -8.33
CA GLN A 217 26.30 15.01 -7.80
C GLN A 217 27.09 16.00 -6.92
N GLN A 218 26.54 17.19 -6.65
CA GLN A 218 27.11 18.16 -5.70
C GLN A 218 26.87 17.71 -4.26
#